data_AF-A0A7S3FRQ4-F1
#
_entry.id   AF-A0A7S3FRQ4-F1
#
_cell.length_a   1.000
_cell.length_b   1.000
_cell.length_c   1.000
_cell.angle_alpha   90.00
_cell.angle_beta   90.00
_cell.angle_gamma   90.00
#
_symmetry.space_group_name_H-M   'P 1'
#
loop_
_entity.id
_entity.type
_entity.pdbx_description
1 polymer ?
#
loop_
_entity_poly.entity_id
_entity_poly.type
_entity_poly.pdbx_seq_one_letter_code
_entity_poly.pdbx_strand_id
1 'polypeptide(L)'
;DLLLDSDLALLRSRQLALRTPRVVEAARAHFDCEELSSVPLESEGGSGTAGSHWPHSLVGSRELMAPTVGSGRSVISSLTYALIEDTGWFEVRPGARRVGELDFGKGIGCAVLDRCDAEPNRFFCQPGQAGETACSSDYYGVGVCTGGGVGSTCPSVQTFDNMRCREPSQGEGSLGYDPLKWGQSYGPGSRCLPISSDPAAWQRGNAFAYEIMDIGGGGGCFNVRCDGGGTRVMVSMGGEAEAECPEGGYLEASSLNPRLRQGKIGPCPPPKDICPGLACEEDCGGRGDCAAGGECRCFLGHGGPACALDVPDDFLPPTTVRSQQPEAEAASVSASEAPAAVDSPKVPWMVVAVGSIVVVGIIVIAVVVTMLVRRRRSGRGARDYRRASAASGRRLVSEMAAGPALAAQPAKQEPGLLESKDLDGGVVGVKAHTLLYGSDIRIG
;
A
#
# COMPACT_ATOMS: atom_id res chain seq x y z
N ASP A 1 -29.40 -17.29 23.44
CA ASP A 1 -27.95 -17.07 23.44
C ASP A 1 -27.20 -17.84 22.36
N LEU A 2 -27.38 -19.15 22.18
CA LEU A 2 -26.68 -19.89 21.10
C LEU A 2 -27.15 -19.63 19.65
N LEU A 3 -28.26 -18.91 19.45
CA LEU A 3 -28.76 -18.53 18.10
C LEU A 3 -28.35 -17.11 17.68
N LEU A 4 -27.95 -16.24 18.62
CA LEU A 4 -27.50 -14.88 18.30
C LEU A 4 -26.02 -14.86 17.90
N ASP A 5 -25.19 -15.71 18.49
CA ASP A 5 -23.77 -15.82 18.13
C ASP A 5 -23.56 -16.47 16.76
N SER A 6 -24.43 -17.40 16.35
CA SER A 6 -24.38 -17.98 15.00
C SER A 6 -24.77 -16.97 13.93
N ASP A 7 -25.77 -16.11 14.20
CA ASP A 7 -26.20 -15.08 13.25
C ASP A 7 -25.21 -13.90 13.18
N LEU A 8 -24.57 -13.53 14.29
CA LEU A 8 -23.45 -12.57 14.32
C LEU A 8 -22.18 -13.14 13.67
N ALA A 9 -21.90 -14.44 13.83
CA ALA A 9 -20.83 -15.11 13.09
C ALA A 9 -21.14 -15.24 11.59
N LEU A 10 -22.40 -15.49 11.22
CA LEU A 10 -22.87 -15.48 9.83
C LEU A 10 -22.83 -14.08 9.22
N LEU A 11 -23.15 -13.03 9.97
CA LEU A 11 -22.99 -11.63 9.55
C LEU A 11 -21.52 -11.22 9.48
N ARG A 12 -20.65 -11.73 10.35
CA ARG A 12 -19.18 -11.61 10.24
C ARG A 12 -18.59 -12.42 9.08
N SER A 13 -19.32 -13.40 8.56
CA SER A 13 -18.93 -14.22 7.39
C SER A 13 -19.42 -13.67 6.05
N ARG A 14 -20.28 -12.64 6.04
CA ARG A 14 -20.77 -12.02 4.81
C ARG A 14 -19.90 -10.83 4.44
N GLN A 15 -18.88 -11.10 3.65
CA GLN A 15 -18.18 -10.04 2.93
C GLN A 15 -19.21 -9.33 2.02
N LEU A 16 -19.37 -8.01 2.20
CA LEU A 16 -20.19 -7.20 1.31
C LEU A 16 -19.57 -7.23 -0.09
N ALA A 17 -20.41 -7.20 -1.12
CA ALA A 17 -19.95 -7.19 -2.49
C ALA A 17 -20.86 -6.32 -3.36
N LEU A 18 -20.27 -5.64 -4.33
CA LEU A 18 -20.96 -4.81 -5.31
C LEU A 18 -21.29 -5.63 -6.56
N ARG A 19 -22.52 -5.49 -7.05
CA ARG A 19 -23.05 -6.19 -8.24
C ARG A 19 -23.44 -5.22 -9.35
N THR A 20 -23.04 -3.96 -9.25
CA THR A 20 -23.45 -2.94 -10.22
C THR A 20 -22.83 -3.22 -11.58
N PRO A 21 -23.53 -2.93 -12.70
CA PRO A 21 -23.14 -3.44 -14.01
C PRO A 21 -21.73 -3.02 -14.46
N ARG A 22 -21.36 -1.74 -14.32
CA ARG A 22 -20.05 -1.26 -14.78
C ARG A 22 -18.94 -1.77 -13.88
N VAL A 23 -19.17 -1.88 -12.57
CA VAL A 23 -18.17 -2.44 -11.63
C VAL A 23 -17.83 -3.88 -11.99
N VAL A 24 -18.84 -4.70 -12.26
CA VAL A 24 -18.65 -6.09 -12.68
C VAL A 24 -17.94 -6.15 -14.03
N GLU A 25 -18.36 -5.34 -15.01
CA GLU A 25 -17.71 -5.27 -16.32
C GLU A 25 -16.23 -4.85 -16.22
N ALA A 26 -15.93 -3.81 -15.43
CA ALA A 26 -14.56 -3.34 -15.22
C ALA A 26 -13.69 -4.38 -14.52
N ALA A 27 -14.24 -5.10 -13.53
CA ALA A 27 -13.52 -6.17 -12.85
C ALA A 27 -13.26 -7.36 -13.78
N ARG A 28 -14.23 -7.80 -14.58
CA ARG A 28 -14.05 -8.86 -15.58
C ARG A 28 -12.93 -8.50 -16.55
N ALA A 29 -12.96 -7.28 -17.09
CA ALA A 29 -11.95 -6.80 -18.02
C ALA A 29 -10.57 -6.65 -17.39
N HIS A 30 -10.49 -6.24 -16.12
CA HIS A 30 -9.21 -6.06 -15.41
C HIS A 30 -8.58 -7.41 -15.04
N PHE A 31 -9.33 -8.30 -14.39
CA PHE A 31 -8.83 -9.59 -13.91
C PHE A 31 -8.80 -10.67 -15.00
N ASP A 32 -9.47 -10.47 -16.14
CA ASP A 32 -9.70 -11.50 -17.18
C ASP A 32 -10.51 -12.70 -16.65
N CYS A 33 -11.60 -12.41 -15.93
CA CYS A 33 -12.46 -13.44 -15.32
C CYS A 33 -13.95 -13.18 -15.58
N GLU A 34 -14.51 -13.77 -16.62
CA GLU A 34 -15.92 -13.64 -17.00
C GLU A 34 -16.92 -14.18 -15.96
N GLU A 35 -16.48 -15.11 -15.11
CA GLU A 35 -17.34 -15.72 -14.07
C GLU A 35 -17.66 -14.77 -12.91
N LEU A 36 -16.91 -13.66 -12.78
CA LEU A 36 -17.15 -12.65 -11.75
C LEU A 36 -18.57 -12.10 -11.88
N SER A 37 -19.38 -12.27 -10.83
CA SER A 37 -20.75 -11.75 -10.75
C SER A 37 -20.93 -10.64 -9.71
N SER A 38 -19.89 -10.41 -8.90
CA SER A 38 -19.83 -9.37 -7.89
C SER A 38 -18.37 -9.10 -7.52
N VAL A 39 -18.07 -7.89 -7.08
CA VAL A 39 -16.75 -7.48 -6.58
C VAL A 39 -16.83 -7.31 -5.06
N PRO A 40 -16.05 -8.06 -4.26
CA PRO A 40 -16.08 -7.93 -2.81
C PRO A 40 -15.58 -6.56 -2.35
N LEU A 41 -16.06 -6.12 -1.19
CA LEU A 41 -15.56 -4.99 -0.43
C LEU A 41 -14.71 -5.49 0.75
N GLU A 42 -13.83 -4.63 1.25
CA GLU A 42 -13.00 -4.94 2.41
C GLU A 42 -13.87 -5.37 3.59
N SER A 43 -13.48 -6.46 4.25
CA SER A 43 -14.18 -7.03 5.39
C SER A 43 -13.51 -6.68 6.73
N GLU A 44 -12.25 -6.25 6.71
CA GLU A 44 -11.45 -5.95 7.89
C GLU A 44 -11.41 -4.46 8.23
N GLY A 45 -10.78 -4.10 9.36
CA GLY A 45 -10.53 -2.69 9.74
C GLY A 45 -11.68 -1.94 10.40
N GLY A 46 -12.77 -2.62 10.76
CA GLY A 46 -13.90 -2.03 11.48
C GLY A 46 -14.74 -1.07 10.63
N SER A 47 -15.66 -0.31 11.25
CA SER A 47 -16.68 0.46 10.53
C SER A 47 -16.16 1.62 9.67
N GLY A 48 -14.91 2.06 9.88
CA GLY A 48 -14.27 3.08 9.04
C GLY A 48 -13.65 2.52 7.77
N THR A 49 -13.45 1.20 7.69
CA THR A 49 -12.77 0.54 6.57
C THR A 49 -13.66 -0.48 5.88
N ALA A 50 -14.21 -1.41 6.66
CA ALA A 50 -15.02 -2.51 6.16
C ALA A 50 -16.28 -1.99 5.45
N GLY A 51 -16.52 -2.49 4.24
CA GLY A 51 -17.65 -2.10 3.41
C GLY A 51 -17.50 -0.78 2.66
N SER A 52 -16.34 -0.12 2.72
CA SER A 52 -16.09 1.17 2.06
C SER A 52 -14.86 1.19 1.14
N HIS A 53 -14.05 0.12 1.14
CA HIS A 53 -12.81 0.00 0.37
C HIS A 53 -12.82 -1.27 -0.47
N TRP A 54 -12.02 -1.31 -1.53
CA TRP A 54 -11.71 -2.57 -2.21
C TRP A 54 -10.78 -3.40 -1.31
N PRO A 55 -10.91 -4.73 -1.28
CA PRO A 55 -9.97 -5.55 -0.51
C PRO A 55 -8.54 -5.35 -1.01
N HIS A 56 -7.58 -5.15 -0.11
CA HIS A 56 -6.16 -5.02 -0.50
C HIS A 56 -5.67 -6.28 -1.23
N SER A 57 -6.17 -7.46 -0.86
CA SER A 57 -5.91 -8.71 -1.58
C SER A 57 -6.43 -8.73 -3.03
N LEU A 58 -7.33 -7.83 -3.41
CA LEU A 58 -7.88 -7.75 -4.75
C LEU A 58 -7.15 -6.70 -5.61
N VAL A 59 -6.74 -5.58 -5.01
CA VAL A 59 -6.27 -4.40 -5.76
C VAL A 59 -4.87 -3.91 -5.35
N GLY A 60 -4.26 -4.49 -4.32
CA GLY A 60 -2.96 -4.07 -3.80
C GLY A 60 -2.95 -2.64 -3.23
N SER A 61 -1.75 -2.11 -2.95
CA SER A 61 -1.59 -0.81 -2.25
C SER A 61 -1.71 0.41 -3.17
N ARG A 62 -1.73 0.22 -4.50
CA ARG A 62 -1.72 1.31 -5.48
C ARG A 62 -3.11 1.83 -5.80
N GLU A 63 -4.16 1.08 -5.55
CA GLU A 63 -5.52 1.54 -5.82
C GLU A 63 -5.94 2.64 -4.83
N LEU A 64 -6.54 3.72 -5.33
CA LEU A 64 -6.95 4.86 -4.50
C LEU A 64 -7.87 4.48 -3.32
N MET A 65 -8.80 3.57 -3.55
CA MET A 65 -9.79 3.04 -2.61
C MET A 65 -9.32 1.74 -1.95
N ALA A 66 -8.02 1.43 -1.97
CA ALA A 66 -7.43 0.41 -1.12
C ALA A 66 -7.60 0.80 0.38
N PRO A 67 -7.66 -0.17 1.31
CA PRO A 67 -7.97 0.09 2.73
C PRO A 67 -6.79 0.72 3.47
N THR A 68 -5.60 0.70 2.87
CA THR A 68 -4.37 1.28 3.41
C THR A 68 -3.66 2.05 2.31
N VAL A 69 -3.15 3.22 2.65
CA VAL A 69 -2.35 4.04 1.73
C VAL A 69 -0.97 3.39 1.55
N GLY A 70 -0.63 3.03 0.32
CA GLY A 70 0.72 2.59 -0.03
C GLY A 70 1.71 3.75 -0.13
N SER A 71 2.97 3.47 0.17
CA SER A 71 4.12 4.36 -0.03
C SER A 71 4.55 4.43 -1.52
N GLY A 72 3.60 4.47 -2.44
CA GLY A 72 3.78 4.52 -3.90
C GLY A 72 2.85 5.53 -4.55
N ARG A 73 2.87 5.63 -5.89
CA ARG A 73 1.89 6.46 -6.61
C ARG A 73 0.56 5.72 -6.71
N SER A 74 -0.47 6.29 -6.07
CA SER A 74 -1.83 5.78 -6.18
C SER A 74 -2.41 6.01 -7.58
N VAL A 75 -3.24 5.08 -8.02
CA VAL A 75 -3.97 5.11 -9.29
C VAL A 75 -5.46 5.03 -9.03
N ILE A 76 -6.25 5.73 -9.84
CA ILE A 76 -7.70 5.56 -9.85
C ILE A 76 -8.00 4.47 -10.87
N SER A 77 -8.30 3.27 -10.38
CA SER A 77 -8.50 2.13 -11.28
C SER A 77 -9.80 2.24 -12.09
N SER A 78 -9.91 1.41 -13.13
CA SER A 78 -11.15 1.21 -13.87
C SER A 78 -12.32 0.78 -12.97
N LEU A 79 -12.05 0.02 -11.89
CA LEU A 79 -13.04 -0.38 -10.89
C LEU A 79 -13.59 0.83 -10.15
N THR A 80 -12.72 1.71 -9.66
CA THR A 80 -13.14 2.92 -8.92
C THR A 80 -13.88 3.89 -9.82
N TYR A 81 -13.42 4.10 -11.07
CA TYR A 81 -14.19 4.89 -12.05
C TYR A 81 -15.57 4.29 -12.33
N ALA A 82 -15.66 2.97 -12.49
CA ALA A 82 -16.93 2.29 -12.71
C ALA A 82 -17.89 2.44 -11.51
N LEU A 83 -17.38 2.33 -10.28
CA LEU A 83 -18.16 2.55 -9.07
C LEU A 83 -18.70 3.99 -9.03
N ILE A 84 -17.86 4.98 -9.30
CA ILE A 84 -18.23 6.40 -9.34
C ILE A 84 -19.38 6.64 -10.32
N GLU A 85 -19.33 6.08 -11.52
CA GLU A 85 -20.42 6.22 -12.51
C GLU A 85 -21.69 5.47 -12.11
N ASP A 86 -21.56 4.26 -11.55
CA ASP A 86 -22.71 3.46 -11.11
C ASP A 86 -23.44 4.10 -9.92
N THR A 87 -22.84 5.05 -9.20
CA THR A 87 -23.57 5.86 -8.21
C THR A 87 -24.64 6.75 -8.82
N GLY A 88 -24.51 7.11 -10.11
CA GLY A 88 -25.37 8.09 -10.78
C GLY A 88 -25.13 9.55 -10.37
N TRP A 89 -24.14 9.84 -9.51
CA TRP A 89 -23.83 11.20 -9.07
C TRP A 89 -22.81 11.90 -9.98
N PHE A 90 -22.00 11.13 -10.69
CA PHE A 90 -20.89 11.64 -11.48
C PHE A 90 -20.84 10.96 -12.84
N GLU A 91 -20.32 11.69 -13.82
CA GLU A 91 -19.94 11.16 -15.13
C GLU A 91 -18.42 11.20 -15.27
N VAL A 92 -17.80 10.10 -15.71
CA VAL A 92 -16.36 10.05 -15.91
C VAL A 92 -16.03 10.57 -17.30
N ARG A 93 -15.31 11.71 -17.34
CA ARG A 93 -14.96 12.34 -18.62
C ARG A 93 -14.12 11.42 -19.52
N PRO A 94 -14.28 11.51 -20.85
CA PRO A 94 -13.41 10.82 -21.79
C PRO A 94 -11.94 11.10 -21.50
N GLY A 95 -11.14 10.04 -21.31
CA GLY A 95 -9.71 10.15 -21.02
C GLY A 95 -9.33 10.17 -19.54
N ALA A 96 -10.25 10.40 -18.59
CA ALA A 96 -9.97 10.26 -17.16
C ALA A 96 -9.51 8.84 -16.81
N ARG A 97 -10.08 7.84 -17.50
CA ARG A 97 -9.70 6.42 -17.42
C ARG A 97 -8.29 6.09 -17.94
N ARG A 98 -7.47 7.09 -18.30
CA ARG A 98 -6.07 6.96 -18.74
C ARG A 98 -5.07 7.53 -17.74
N VAL A 99 -5.52 7.85 -16.52
CA VAL A 99 -4.65 8.38 -15.45
C VAL A 99 -4.10 7.22 -14.63
N GLY A 100 -2.83 6.89 -14.86
CA GLY A 100 -2.18 5.70 -14.30
C GLY A 100 -2.80 4.38 -14.76
N GLU A 101 -2.15 3.28 -14.39
CA GLU A 101 -2.65 1.92 -14.63
C GLU A 101 -2.54 1.11 -13.34
N LEU A 102 -3.60 0.37 -13.00
CA LEU A 102 -3.50 -0.64 -11.97
C LEU A 102 -2.88 -1.90 -12.59
N ASP A 103 -1.75 -2.34 -12.07
CA ASP A 103 -1.07 -3.56 -12.49
C ASP A 103 -1.51 -4.78 -11.65
N PHE A 104 -1.87 -4.54 -10.39
CA PHE A 104 -2.18 -5.58 -9.42
C PHE A 104 -3.37 -6.43 -9.87
N GLY A 105 -3.19 -7.75 -9.89
CA GLY A 105 -4.20 -8.73 -10.32
C GLY A 105 -4.57 -8.70 -11.80
N LYS A 106 -3.98 -7.81 -12.61
CA LYS A 106 -4.39 -7.66 -14.01
C LYS A 106 -4.11 -8.94 -14.80
N GLY A 107 -5.14 -9.48 -15.45
CA GLY A 107 -5.06 -10.69 -16.28
C GLY A 107 -4.71 -11.98 -15.51
N ILE A 108 -4.92 -12.01 -14.18
CA ILE A 108 -4.65 -13.19 -13.36
C ILE A 108 -5.68 -14.32 -13.57
N GLY A 109 -6.78 -14.03 -14.26
CA GLY A 109 -7.92 -14.93 -14.42
C GLY A 109 -8.77 -15.03 -13.15
N CYS A 110 -9.64 -16.04 -13.11
CA CYS A 110 -10.52 -16.26 -11.96
C CYS A 110 -9.80 -16.73 -10.69
N ALA A 111 -8.48 -17.00 -10.76
CA ALA A 111 -7.64 -17.24 -9.58
C ALA A 111 -7.67 -16.08 -8.58
N VAL A 112 -8.04 -14.86 -9.02
CA VAL A 112 -8.25 -13.72 -8.12
C VAL A 112 -9.26 -13.99 -6.99
N LEU A 113 -10.17 -14.95 -7.20
CA LEU A 113 -11.16 -15.36 -6.21
C LEU A 113 -10.55 -16.21 -5.07
N ASP A 114 -9.40 -16.85 -5.31
CA ASP A 114 -8.70 -17.72 -4.35
C ASP A 114 -7.78 -16.95 -3.39
N ARG A 115 -7.90 -15.61 -3.34
CA ARG A 115 -7.20 -14.69 -2.41
C ARG A 115 -5.67 -14.88 -2.46
N CYS A 116 -5.07 -15.25 -1.31
CA CYS A 116 -3.62 -15.22 -1.09
C CYS A 116 -2.87 -16.38 -1.77
N ASP A 117 -3.60 -17.45 -2.10
CA ASP A 117 -3.04 -18.66 -2.69
C ASP A 117 -3.19 -18.67 -4.23
N ALA A 118 -3.61 -17.53 -4.81
CA ALA A 118 -3.79 -17.38 -6.24
C ALA A 118 -2.45 -17.49 -6.98
N GLU A 119 -2.40 -18.33 -8.02
CA GLU A 119 -1.26 -18.42 -8.94
C GLU A 119 -1.51 -17.58 -10.20
N PRO A 120 -0.51 -16.81 -10.69
CA PRO A 120 0.83 -16.63 -10.13
C PRO A 120 0.83 -15.83 -8.82
N ASN A 121 1.50 -16.35 -7.79
CA ASN A 121 1.51 -15.74 -6.45
C ASN A 121 2.39 -14.48 -6.31
N ARG A 122 2.90 -13.92 -7.42
CA ARG A 122 3.86 -12.80 -7.44
C ARG A 122 3.38 -11.51 -6.75
N PHE A 123 2.07 -11.42 -6.47
CA PHE A 123 1.44 -10.29 -5.80
C PHE A 123 1.57 -10.35 -4.26
N PHE A 124 1.82 -11.53 -3.72
CA PHE A 124 1.88 -11.78 -2.30
C PHE A 124 3.25 -12.36 -1.92
N CYS A 125 3.64 -12.15 -0.66
CA CYS A 125 4.83 -12.78 -0.14
C CYS A 125 4.56 -14.25 0.19
N GLN A 126 5.61 -15.05 0.12
CA GLN A 126 5.59 -16.43 0.58
C GLN A 126 5.51 -16.53 2.11
N PRO A 127 4.97 -17.64 2.64
CA PRO A 127 5.04 -17.94 4.07
C PRO A 127 6.48 -17.87 4.59
N GLY A 128 6.67 -17.16 5.70
CA GLY A 128 7.99 -16.98 6.32
C GLY A 128 8.75 -15.72 5.89
N GLN A 129 8.31 -15.01 4.85
CA GLN A 129 8.98 -13.78 4.38
C GLN A 129 8.55 -12.51 5.11
N ALA A 130 7.68 -12.61 6.12
CA ALA A 130 7.21 -11.44 6.86
C ALA A 130 8.39 -10.70 7.52
N GLY A 131 8.51 -9.40 7.25
CA GLY A 131 9.61 -8.56 7.69
C GLY A 131 10.85 -8.58 6.80
N GLU A 132 10.89 -9.45 5.78
CA GLU A 132 11.98 -9.46 4.80
C GLU A 132 11.82 -8.32 3.79
N THR A 133 12.96 -7.81 3.31
CA THR A 133 12.97 -6.81 2.24
C THR A 133 12.80 -7.50 0.89
N ALA A 134 11.92 -6.97 0.04
CA ALA A 134 11.60 -7.57 -1.25
C ALA A 134 11.20 -6.50 -2.27
N CYS A 135 11.09 -6.90 -3.54
CA CYS A 135 10.55 -6.05 -4.60
C CYS A 135 9.02 -6.07 -4.60
N SER A 136 8.39 -4.92 -4.86
CA SER A 136 6.96 -4.85 -5.15
C SER A 136 6.61 -5.65 -6.41
N SER A 137 5.34 -6.07 -6.53
CA SER A 137 4.86 -6.91 -7.64
C SER A 137 4.93 -6.23 -9.01
N ASP A 138 4.97 -4.91 -9.04
CA ASP A 138 5.18 -4.06 -10.23
C ASP A 138 6.66 -3.79 -10.52
N TYR A 139 7.58 -4.25 -9.66
CA TYR A 139 9.01 -3.97 -9.70
C TYR A 139 9.34 -2.47 -9.59
N TYR A 140 8.48 -1.63 -9.04
CA TYR A 140 8.71 -0.18 -8.98
C TYR A 140 9.47 0.27 -7.73
N GLY A 141 9.51 -0.55 -6.69
CA GLY A 141 10.23 -0.20 -5.48
C GLY A 141 10.68 -1.39 -4.65
N VAL A 142 11.65 -1.11 -3.79
CA VAL A 142 12.03 -2.00 -2.70
C VAL A 142 11.15 -1.69 -1.51
N GLY A 143 10.68 -2.72 -0.82
CA GLY A 143 9.83 -2.60 0.34
C GLY A 143 10.06 -3.71 1.35
N VAL A 144 9.20 -3.77 2.36
CA VAL A 144 9.16 -4.85 3.34
C VAL A 144 7.90 -5.66 3.15
N CYS A 145 8.03 -6.98 3.21
CA CYS A 145 6.87 -7.84 3.26
C CYS A 145 6.13 -7.66 4.59
N THR A 146 4.88 -7.22 4.53
CA THR A 146 4.03 -7.07 5.72
C THR A 146 2.76 -7.90 5.57
N GLY A 147 2.37 -8.59 6.65
CA GLY A 147 1.05 -9.19 6.79
C GLY A 147 0.47 -8.88 8.18
N GLY A 148 -0.85 -8.93 8.31
CA GLY A 148 -1.53 -8.80 9.61
C GLY A 148 -1.94 -7.39 10.08
N GLY A 149 -1.89 -6.38 9.21
CA GLY A 149 -2.64 -5.12 9.30
C GLY A 149 -4.03 -5.17 8.64
N VAL A 150 -4.77 -4.05 8.69
CA VAL A 150 -6.12 -3.91 8.11
C VAL A 150 -6.11 -4.22 6.61
N GLY A 151 -6.93 -5.18 6.18
CA GLY A 151 -7.04 -5.59 4.78
C GLY A 151 -5.90 -6.51 4.30
N SER A 152 -4.94 -6.81 5.16
CA SER A 152 -3.72 -7.56 4.81
C SER A 152 -3.75 -9.02 5.26
N THR A 153 -4.90 -9.67 5.08
CA THR A 153 -4.99 -11.14 5.21
C THR A 153 -3.94 -11.82 4.33
N CYS A 154 -3.61 -11.22 3.18
CA CYS A 154 -2.53 -11.66 2.30
C CYS A 154 -1.29 -10.77 2.49
N PRO A 155 -0.14 -11.33 2.90
CA PRO A 155 1.08 -10.56 3.06
C PRO A 155 1.55 -10.08 1.68
N SER A 156 1.95 -8.82 1.58
CA SER A 156 2.46 -8.22 0.34
C SER A 156 3.52 -7.18 0.67
N VAL A 157 4.30 -6.80 -0.34
CA VAL A 157 5.41 -5.86 -0.17
C VAL A 157 4.88 -4.43 -0.08
N GLN A 158 5.15 -3.77 1.05
CA GLN A 158 4.92 -2.33 1.22
C GLN A 158 6.22 -1.60 0.89
N THR A 159 6.22 -0.85 -0.20
CA THR A 159 7.41 -0.12 -0.70
C THR A 159 7.89 0.92 0.30
N PHE A 160 9.20 1.14 0.37
CA PHE A 160 9.74 2.28 1.13
C PHE A 160 9.67 3.55 0.28
N ASP A 161 9.30 4.68 0.88
CA ASP A 161 9.21 5.97 0.17
C ASP A 161 10.55 6.41 -0.43
N ASN A 162 11.66 6.02 0.19
CA ASN A 162 13.02 6.33 -0.26
C ASN A 162 13.65 5.25 -1.17
N MET A 163 12.90 4.21 -1.56
CA MET A 163 13.38 3.15 -2.46
C MET A 163 12.44 2.94 -3.65
N ARG A 164 11.88 4.04 -4.18
CA ARG A 164 11.09 4.04 -5.40
C ARG A 164 12.01 4.13 -6.62
N CYS A 165 12.23 3.01 -7.29
CA CYS A 165 13.23 2.87 -8.34
C CYS A 165 12.99 3.81 -9.52
N ARG A 166 11.74 4.13 -9.86
CA ARG A 166 11.43 5.02 -11.00
C ARG A 166 11.53 6.52 -10.68
N GLU A 167 11.81 6.90 -9.44
CA GLU A 167 11.91 8.31 -9.03
C GLU A 167 13.38 8.76 -8.91
N PRO A 168 13.83 9.77 -9.69
CA PRO A 168 15.24 10.19 -9.72
C PRO A 168 15.80 10.72 -8.39
N SER A 169 14.96 11.20 -7.48
CA SER A 169 15.36 11.99 -6.31
C SER A 169 15.66 11.19 -5.04
N GLN A 170 15.51 9.86 -5.06
CA GLN A 170 15.43 9.08 -3.81
C GLN A 170 16.77 8.45 -3.34
N GLY A 171 17.82 8.49 -4.18
CA GLY A 171 19.08 7.77 -3.90
C GLY A 171 20.11 8.50 -3.03
N GLU A 172 20.13 9.83 -2.99
CA GLU A 172 21.22 10.56 -2.31
C GLU A 172 20.80 11.04 -0.90
N GLY A 173 21.37 10.41 0.14
CA GLY A 173 21.29 10.87 1.54
C GLY A 173 20.21 10.23 2.41
N SER A 174 19.18 9.61 1.83
CA SER A 174 18.07 8.99 2.58
C SER A 174 18.34 7.54 3.03
N LEU A 175 19.23 6.82 2.34
CA LEU A 175 19.50 5.39 2.59
C LEU A 175 20.63 5.13 3.59
N GLY A 176 21.33 6.17 4.05
CA GLY A 176 22.53 6.03 4.88
C GLY A 176 23.76 5.50 4.13
N TYR A 177 23.65 5.27 2.81
CA TYR A 177 24.75 4.95 1.91
C TYR A 177 24.53 5.58 0.53
N ASP A 178 25.57 5.56 -0.31
CA ASP A 178 25.52 6.00 -1.70
C ASP A 178 25.16 4.80 -2.59
N PRO A 179 23.93 4.72 -3.14
CA PRO A 179 23.47 3.58 -3.92
C PRO A 179 24.19 3.43 -5.26
N LEU A 180 24.66 4.53 -5.86
CA LEU A 180 25.40 4.49 -7.13
C LEU A 180 26.71 3.72 -6.99
N LYS A 181 27.36 3.76 -5.81
CA LYS A 181 28.57 2.95 -5.54
C LYS A 181 28.31 1.45 -5.66
N TRP A 182 27.10 1.01 -5.39
CA TRP A 182 26.70 -0.40 -5.40
C TRP A 182 25.94 -0.79 -6.68
N GLY A 183 26.04 0.05 -7.71
CA GLY A 183 25.46 -0.23 -9.02
C GLY A 183 23.95 -0.01 -9.09
N GLN A 184 23.33 0.52 -8.04
CA GLN A 184 21.92 0.86 -8.08
C GLN A 184 21.69 2.14 -8.89
N SER A 185 20.53 2.24 -9.52
CA SER A 185 20.11 3.39 -10.32
C SER A 185 18.64 3.74 -10.07
N TYR A 186 18.31 5.02 -10.23
CA TYR A 186 16.97 5.55 -10.03
C TYR A 186 16.54 6.40 -11.23
N GLY A 187 15.24 6.41 -11.50
CA GLY A 187 14.64 7.14 -12.62
C GLY A 187 14.07 6.23 -13.70
N PRO A 188 13.72 6.79 -14.87
CA PRO A 188 13.12 6.04 -15.97
C PRO A 188 13.96 4.81 -16.36
N GLY A 189 13.29 3.69 -16.61
CA GLY A 189 13.92 2.41 -16.93
C GLY A 189 14.47 1.66 -15.71
N SER A 190 14.50 2.26 -14.52
CA SER A 190 14.93 1.54 -13.32
C SER A 190 13.79 0.67 -12.75
N ARG A 191 14.13 -0.55 -12.35
CA ARG A 191 13.23 -1.53 -11.72
C ARG A 191 13.88 -2.13 -10.50
N CYS A 192 13.06 -2.54 -9.54
CA CYS A 192 13.50 -3.35 -8.42
C CYS A 192 13.80 -4.76 -8.94
N LEU A 193 15.02 -5.24 -8.72
CA LEU A 193 15.37 -6.64 -8.91
C LEU A 193 15.78 -7.27 -7.57
N PRO A 194 15.44 -8.54 -7.33
CA PRO A 194 15.91 -9.25 -6.15
C PRO A 194 17.44 -9.28 -6.09
N ILE A 195 17.99 -9.26 -4.88
CA ILE A 195 19.42 -9.48 -4.64
C ILE A 195 19.56 -10.82 -3.92
N SER A 196 20.41 -11.69 -4.44
CA SER A 196 20.64 -13.01 -3.84
C SER A 196 21.07 -12.89 -2.38
N SER A 197 20.55 -13.76 -1.52
CA SER A 197 21.03 -13.90 -0.14
C SER A 197 22.38 -14.60 -0.05
N ASP A 198 22.84 -15.22 -1.14
CA ASP A 198 24.17 -15.79 -1.27
C ASP A 198 24.92 -15.11 -2.44
N PRO A 199 25.91 -14.26 -2.16
CA PRO A 199 26.44 -13.90 -0.83
C PRO A 199 25.59 -12.82 -0.13
N ALA A 200 25.50 -12.91 1.20
CA ALA A 200 24.74 -11.95 2.02
C ALA A 200 25.31 -10.52 1.96
N ALA A 201 26.62 -10.40 1.72
CA ALA A 201 27.30 -9.13 1.63
C ALA A 201 27.96 -8.94 0.27
N TRP A 202 27.77 -7.78 -0.32
CA TRP A 202 28.47 -7.37 -1.54
C TRP A 202 29.83 -6.79 -1.16
N GLN A 203 30.83 -7.01 -2.01
CA GLN A 203 32.17 -6.47 -1.83
C GLN A 203 32.55 -5.59 -3.01
N ARG A 204 33.11 -4.42 -2.71
CA ARG A 204 33.57 -3.45 -3.69
C ARG A 204 35.02 -3.07 -3.44
N GLY A 205 35.85 -3.00 -4.47
CA GLY A 205 37.25 -2.59 -4.37
C GLY A 205 38.20 -3.64 -4.91
N ASN A 206 39.36 -3.82 -4.27
CA ASN A 206 40.39 -4.78 -4.69
C ASN A 206 40.77 -5.73 -3.54
N ALA A 207 41.76 -6.59 -3.77
CA ALA A 207 42.21 -7.57 -2.79
C ALA A 207 42.81 -6.96 -1.51
N PHE A 208 43.27 -5.71 -1.56
CA PHE A 208 44.01 -5.04 -0.49
C PHE A 208 43.20 -3.93 0.20
N ALA A 209 42.21 -3.38 -0.48
CA ALA A 209 41.30 -2.36 0.04
C ALA A 209 39.89 -2.58 -0.54
N TYR A 210 38.93 -2.88 0.32
CA TYR A 210 37.55 -3.13 -0.08
C TYR A 210 36.55 -2.60 0.95
N GLU A 211 35.35 -2.30 0.46
CA GLU A 211 34.15 -1.94 1.20
C GLU A 211 33.19 -3.14 1.17
N ILE A 212 32.41 -3.33 2.23
CA ILE A 212 31.39 -4.39 2.34
C ILE A 212 30.03 -3.74 2.62
N MET A 213 28.98 -4.32 2.06
CA MET A 213 27.61 -3.92 2.34
C MET A 213 26.67 -5.13 2.42
N ASP A 214 25.91 -5.22 3.50
CA ASP A 214 24.94 -6.29 3.77
C ASP A 214 23.59 -6.01 3.07
N ILE A 215 23.57 -6.09 1.74
CA ILE A 215 22.37 -5.90 0.88
C ILE A 215 21.80 -7.22 0.32
N GLY A 216 22.43 -8.35 0.61
CA GLY A 216 21.98 -9.66 0.15
C GLY A 216 20.63 -10.07 0.75
N GLY A 217 19.80 -10.75 -0.05
CA GLY A 217 18.49 -11.24 0.35
C GLY A 217 17.37 -10.19 0.29
N GLY A 218 17.68 -8.96 -0.13
CA GLY A 218 16.71 -7.89 -0.32
C GLY A 218 16.35 -7.64 -1.79
N GLY A 219 16.05 -6.38 -2.11
CA GLY A 219 15.90 -5.87 -3.47
C GLY A 219 16.77 -4.63 -3.67
N GLY A 220 17.11 -4.35 -4.93
CA GLY A 220 17.82 -3.14 -5.32
C GLY A 220 17.25 -2.55 -6.61
N CYS A 221 17.40 -1.24 -6.77
CA CYS A 221 16.96 -0.57 -7.99
C CYS A 221 18.06 -0.62 -9.05
N PHE A 222 17.80 -1.21 -10.21
CA PHE A 222 18.76 -1.31 -11.32
C PHE A 222 18.11 -0.86 -12.62
N ASN A 223 18.93 -0.39 -13.56
CA ASN A 223 18.42 -0.02 -14.88
C ASN A 223 18.14 -1.30 -15.66
N VAL A 224 16.93 -1.39 -16.21
CA VAL A 224 16.45 -2.54 -16.95
C VAL A 224 15.96 -2.08 -18.31
N ARG A 225 16.43 -2.74 -19.36
CA ARG A 225 15.79 -2.69 -20.68
C ARG A 225 15.33 -4.07 -21.10
N CYS A 226 14.39 -4.10 -22.03
CA CYS A 226 13.98 -5.34 -22.66
C CYS A 226 14.44 -5.39 -24.12
N ASP A 227 14.95 -6.56 -24.53
CA ASP A 227 15.46 -6.83 -25.87
C ASP A 227 14.70 -8.00 -26.52
N GLY A 228 14.93 -8.25 -27.81
CA GLY A 228 14.33 -9.37 -28.54
C GLY A 228 12.80 -9.30 -28.57
N GLY A 229 12.24 -8.08 -28.66
CA GLY A 229 10.79 -7.87 -28.62
C GLY A 229 10.16 -8.13 -27.26
N GLY A 230 10.90 -7.96 -26.16
CA GLY A 230 10.37 -8.17 -24.80
C GLY A 230 10.62 -9.57 -24.23
N THR A 231 11.49 -10.36 -24.86
CA THR A 231 11.78 -11.75 -24.46
C THR A 231 13.03 -11.88 -23.62
N ARG A 232 13.87 -10.84 -23.55
CA ARG A 232 15.12 -10.83 -22.79
C ARG A 232 15.16 -9.61 -21.89
N VAL A 233 15.45 -9.83 -20.61
CA VAL A 233 15.65 -8.77 -19.61
C VAL A 233 17.14 -8.46 -19.56
N MET A 234 17.51 -7.21 -19.77
CA MET A 234 18.89 -6.75 -19.75
C MET A 234 19.07 -5.76 -18.61
N VAL A 235 20.16 -5.89 -17.86
CA VAL A 235 20.40 -5.12 -16.63
C VAL A 235 21.74 -4.39 -16.74
N SER A 236 21.79 -3.12 -16.29
CA SER A 236 23.00 -2.31 -16.27
C SER A 236 23.20 -1.55 -14.95
N MET A 237 24.45 -1.19 -14.65
CA MET A 237 24.87 -0.52 -13.40
C MET A 237 25.68 0.75 -13.68
N GLY A 238 25.03 1.90 -13.90
CA GLY A 238 25.69 3.22 -13.95
C GLY A 238 26.86 3.35 -14.94
N GLY A 239 26.88 2.54 -16.01
CA GLY A 239 27.92 2.46 -17.04
C GLY A 239 27.40 1.71 -18.28
N GLU A 240 28.20 1.64 -19.35
CA GLU A 240 27.80 1.04 -20.64
C GLU A 240 27.65 -0.50 -20.59
N ALA A 241 28.22 -1.16 -19.58
CA ALA A 241 28.18 -2.61 -19.47
C ALA A 241 26.80 -3.10 -19.06
N GLU A 242 26.33 -4.10 -19.79
CA GLU A 242 25.01 -4.67 -19.64
C GLU A 242 25.08 -6.18 -19.84
N ALA A 243 24.26 -6.90 -19.09
CA ALA A 243 24.17 -8.35 -19.16
C ALA A 243 22.71 -8.81 -19.15
N GLU A 244 22.46 -9.94 -19.81
CA GLU A 244 21.15 -10.58 -19.82
C GLU A 244 20.87 -11.24 -18.47
N CYS A 245 19.71 -10.95 -17.88
CA CYS A 245 19.19 -11.56 -16.66
C CYS A 245 18.22 -12.69 -17.06
N PRO A 246 18.69 -13.95 -17.21
CA PRO A 246 17.83 -15.05 -17.65
C PRO A 246 16.80 -15.39 -16.58
N GLU A 247 15.54 -15.60 -16.95
CA GLU A 247 14.43 -15.93 -16.05
C GLU A 247 14.82 -17.02 -15.03
N GLY A 248 14.60 -16.74 -13.74
CA GLY A 248 14.96 -17.62 -12.61
C GLY A 248 16.46 -17.76 -12.33
N GLY A 249 17.32 -17.21 -13.20
CA GLY A 249 18.77 -17.21 -13.06
C GLY A 249 19.30 -16.03 -12.24
N TYR A 250 20.63 -15.89 -12.24
CA TYR A 250 21.35 -14.89 -11.45
C TYR A 250 22.44 -14.22 -12.29
N LEU A 251 22.63 -12.93 -12.04
CA LEU A 251 23.68 -12.10 -12.62
C LEU A 251 24.75 -11.79 -11.58
N GLU A 252 26.00 -12.13 -11.88
CA GLU A 252 27.14 -11.71 -11.04
C GLU A 252 27.35 -10.20 -11.21
N ALA A 253 27.33 -9.45 -10.11
CA ALA A 253 27.49 -7.99 -10.13
C ALA A 253 28.82 -7.55 -10.77
N SER A 254 29.85 -8.38 -10.66
CA SER A 254 31.16 -8.17 -11.29
C SER A 254 31.12 -8.14 -12.84
N SER A 255 30.12 -8.79 -13.45
CA SER A 255 29.92 -8.77 -14.91
C SER A 255 29.42 -7.43 -15.42
N LEU A 256 28.73 -6.66 -14.57
CA LEU A 256 28.20 -5.33 -14.88
C LEU A 256 29.15 -4.22 -14.40
N ASN A 257 29.79 -4.42 -13.26
CA ASN A 257 30.72 -3.46 -12.68
C ASN A 257 31.94 -4.18 -12.11
N PRO A 258 33.11 -4.13 -12.78
CA PRO A 258 34.33 -4.80 -12.33
C PRO A 258 34.85 -4.35 -10.96
N ARG A 259 34.36 -3.23 -10.41
CA ARG A 259 34.69 -2.81 -9.04
C ARG A 259 33.94 -3.62 -7.99
N LEU A 260 32.83 -4.25 -8.35
CA LEU A 260 32.09 -5.17 -7.49
C LEU A 260 32.72 -6.56 -7.63
N ARG A 261 33.38 -7.03 -6.57
CA ARG A 261 34.07 -8.34 -6.55
C ARG A 261 33.15 -9.47 -6.14
N GLN A 262 32.08 -9.14 -5.42
CA GLN A 262 31.14 -10.09 -4.87
C GLN A 262 29.75 -9.45 -4.83
N GLY A 263 28.73 -10.22 -5.24
CA GLY A 263 27.34 -9.81 -5.26
C GLY A 263 26.60 -10.42 -6.44
N LYS A 264 25.33 -10.77 -6.23
CA LYS A 264 24.48 -11.36 -7.28
C LYS A 264 23.11 -10.71 -7.30
N ILE A 265 22.66 -10.34 -8.49
CA ILE A 265 21.28 -9.94 -8.76
C ILE A 265 20.51 -11.19 -9.17
N GLY A 266 19.32 -11.36 -8.63
CA GLY A 266 18.40 -12.45 -8.95
C GLY A 266 17.77 -13.07 -7.70
N PRO A 267 16.78 -13.96 -7.89
CA PRO A 267 16.38 -14.56 -9.16
C PRO A 267 15.77 -13.55 -10.14
N CYS A 268 16.18 -13.61 -11.41
CA CYS A 268 15.68 -12.70 -12.44
C CYS A 268 14.19 -12.95 -12.72
N PRO A 269 13.37 -11.88 -12.84
CA PRO A 269 11.95 -12.03 -13.10
C PRO A 269 11.67 -12.54 -14.52
N PRO A 270 10.52 -13.19 -14.75
CA PRO A 270 10.06 -13.52 -16.09
C PRO A 270 9.92 -12.27 -16.97
N PRO A 271 10.38 -12.27 -18.23
CA PRO A 271 10.23 -11.13 -19.13
C PRO A 271 8.78 -10.65 -19.27
N LYS A 272 7.82 -11.58 -19.27
CA LYS A 272 6.38 -11.28 -19.35
C LYS A 272 5.86 -10.42 -18.19
N ASP A 273 6.52 -10.45 -17.02
CA ASP A 273 6.04 -9.73 -15.83
C ASP A 273 6.66 -8.32 -15.73
N ILE A 274 7.85 -8.12 -16.31
CA ILE A 274 8.59 -6.85 -16.21
C ILE A 274 8.59 -6.03 -17.51
N CYS A 275 8.70 -6.67 -18.67
CA CYS A 275 8.88 -5.99 -19.96
C CYS A 275 7.66 -5.23 -20.46
N PRO A 276 6.40 -5.64 -20.22
CA PRO A 276 5.24 -4.82 -20.61
C PRO A 276 5.29 -3.41 -20.01
N GLY A 277 5.78 -3.29 -18.78
CA GLY A 277 5.96 -2.00 -18.11
C GLY A 277 7.10 -1.14 -18.66
N LEU A 278 7.96 -1.68 -19.54
CA LEU A 278 9.12 -1.00 -20.16
C LEU A 278 8.94 -0.80 -21.67
N ALA A 279 7.79 -1.16 -22.23
CA ALA A 279 7.54 -1.10 -23.68
C ALA A 279 7.36 0.33 -24.23
N CYS A 280 7.09 1.29 -23.35
CA CYS A 280 6.81 2.67 -23.72
C CYS A 280 8.10 3.48 -23.88
N GLU A 281 8.05 4.48 -24.76
CA GLU A 281 9.14 5.42 -24.97
C GLU A 281 9.55 6.10 -23.66
N GLU A 282 10.87 6.10 -23.41
CA GLU A 282 11.49 6.66 -22.19
C GLU A 282 10.85 6.17 -20.87
N ASP A 283 10.22 4.98 -20.85
CA ASP A 283 9.49 4.48 -19.67
C ASP A 283 8.50 5.53 -19.11
N CYS A 284 7.80 6.22 -20.02
CA CYS A 284 6.87 7.31 -19.69
C CYS A 284 7.50 8.40 -18.81
N GLY A 285 8.80 8.67 -18.99
CA GLY A 285 9.56 9.64 -18.21
C GLY A 285 9.57 9.37 -16.70
N GLY A 286 9.23 8.15 -16.26
CA GLY A 286 9.00 7.84 -14.85
C GLY A 286 7.78 8.57 -14.25
N ARG A 287 6.91 9.14 -15.09
CA ARG A 287 5.75 9.99 -14.76
C ARG A 287 4.43 9.41 -15.28
N GLY A 288 4.43 8.14 -15.70
CA GLY A 288 3.23 7.38 -16.01
C GLY A 288 3.47 5.89 -15.94
N ASP A 289 2.41 5.12 -16.12
CA ASP A 289 2.48 3.67 -16.30
C ASP A 289 2.38 3.33 -17.79
N CYS A 290 3.15 2.33 -18.23
CA CYS A 290 3.07 1.86 -19.61
C CYS A 290 1.91 0.89 -19.77
N ALA A 291 0.91 1.25 -20.57
CA ALA A 291 -0.22 0.41 -20.88
C ALA A 291 0.06 -0.51 -22.08
N ALA A 292 -0.81 -1.52 -22.25
CA ALA A 292 -0.75 -2.41 -23.41
C ALA A 292 -0.78 -1.61 -24.73
N GLY A 293 0.05 -2.00 -25.69
CA GLY A 293 0.19 -1.29 -26.96
C GLY A 293 1.20 -0.14 -26.96
N GLY A 294 1.91 0.09 -25.85
CA GLY A 294 2.97 1.10 -25.77
C GLY A 294 2.44 2.53 -25.55
N GLU A 295 1.22 2.68 -25.03
CA GLU A 295 0.63 3.97 -24.67
C GLU A 295 0.98 4.32 -23.21
N CYS A 296 1.51 5.51 -22.97
CA CYS A 296 1.72 6.00 -21.62
C CYS A 296 0.41 6.50 -20.98
N ARG A 297 0.10 5.98 -19.79
CA ARG A 297 -0.94 6.47 -18.90
C ARG A 297 -0.31 7.36 -17.84
N CYS A 298 -0.30 8.66 -18.08
CA CYS A 298 0.37 9.63 -17.22
C CYS A 298 -0.32 9.72 -15.85
N PHE A 299 0.49 9.96 -14.82
CA PHE A 299 -0.04 10.29 -13.50
C PHE A 299 -0.68 11.69 -13.52
N LEU A 300 -1.49 11.98 -12.49
CA LEU A 300 -2.06 13.31 -12.29
C LEU A 300 -0.96 14.38 -12.30
N GLY A 301 -1.26 15.51 -12.94
CA GLY A 301 -0.30 16.60 -13.14
C GLY A 301 0.65 16.41 -14.32
N HIS A 302 0.58 15.29 -15.06
CA HIS A 302 1.46 15.02 -16.20
C HIS A 302 0.72 14.67 -17.49
N GLY A 303 1.34 14.95 -18.64
CA GLY A 303 0.75 14.69 -19.95
C GLY A 303 1.75 14.59 -21.10
N GLY A 304 1.21 14.40 -22.30
CA GLY A 304 1.97 14.11 -23.51
C GLY A 304 2.27 12.62 -23.69
N PRO A 305 2.79 12.22 -24.86
CA PRO A 305 2.98 10.81 -25.22
C PRO A 305 3.99 10.08 -24.33
N ALA A 306 4.94 10.79 -23.70
CA ALA A 306 5.93 10.26 -22.77
C ALA A 306 5.76 10.81 -21.33
N CYS A 307 4.63 11.45 -21.02
CA CYS A 307 4.36 12.07 -19.70
C CYS A 307 5.38 13.13 -19.25
N ALA A 308 6.09 13.74 -20.18
CA ALA A 308 7.13 14.73 -19.91
C ALA A 308 6.58 16.15 -19.65
N LEU A 309 5.31 16.41 -19.97
CA LEU A 309 4.70 17.72 -19.78
C LEU A 309 4.09 17.81 -18.38
N ASP A 310 4.35 18.91 -17.68
CA ASP A 310 3.59 19.27 -16.48
C ASP A 310 2.29 19.95 -16.91
N VAL A 311 1.17 19.38 -16.49
CA VAL A 311 -0.17 19.86 -16.82
C VAL A 311 -0.84 20.31 -15.52
N PRO A 312 -1.36 21.54 -15.43
CA PRO A 312 -2.15 21.96 -14.27
C PRO A 312 -3.32 20.99 -14.05
N ASP A 313 -3.66 20.70 -12.78
CA ASP A 313 -4.68 19.71 -12.40
C ASP A 313 -6.07 19.92 -13.06
N ASP A 314 -6.31 21.09 -13.67
CA ASP A 314 -7.59 21.49 -14.29
C ASP A 314 -7.78 21.09 -15.78
N PHE A 315 -6.82 20.45 -16.45
CA PHE A 315 -6.92 20.15 -17.88
C PHE A 315 -6.77 18.65 -18.23
N LEU A 316 -7.83 17.88 -18.02
CA LEU A 316 -8.16 16.82 -18.98
C LEU A 316 -8.70 17.52 -20.24
N PRO A 317 -8.19 17.22 -21.45
CA PRO A 317 -8.38 18.06 -22.63
C PRO A 317 -9.86 18.26 -22.98
N PRO A 318 -10.29 19.47 -23.38
CA PRO A 318 -11.61 19.66 -23.92
C PRO A 318 -11.73 18.88 -25.23
N THR A 319 -12.62 17.90 -25.28
CA THR A 319 -13.03 17.27 -26.53
C THR A 319 -13.66 18.34 -27.41
N THR A 320 -13.04 18.59 -28.57
CA THR A 320 -13.58 19.43 -29.65
C THR A 320 -14.81 18.76 -30.26
N VAL A 321 -15.95 18.84 -29.59
CA VAL A 321 -17.25 18.68 -30.26
C VAL A 321 -17.68 20.06 -30.72
N ARG A 322 -17.41 20.34 -31.99
CA ARG A 322 -17.94 21.49 -32.72
C ARG A 322 -19.46 21.32 -32.83
N SER A 323 -20.21 21.87 -31.88
CA SER A 323 -21.62 22.21 -32.09
C SER A 323 -21.72 23.71 -32.38
N GLN A 324 -21.95 24.03 -33.64
CA GLN A 324 -22.38 25.37 -34.05
C GLN A 324 -23.77 25.64 -33.48
N GLN A 325 -23.95 26.74 -32.74
CA GLN A 325 -25.17 27.54 -32.70
C GLN A 325 -24.90 28.89 -32.01
N PRO A 326 -25.72 29.93 -32.26
CA PRO A 326 -25.23 31.24 -32.64
C PRO A 326 -25.20 32.23 -31.46
N GLU A 327 -24.42 33.29 -31.66
CA GLU A 327 -24.28 34.45 -30.78
C GLU A 327 -25.64 35.02 -30.35
N ALA A 328 -25.83 35.13 -29.03
CA ALA A 328 -26.81 36.02 -28.42
C ALA A 328 -26.06 37.07 -27.60
N GLU A 329 -26.45 38.32 -27.82
CA GLU A 329 -25.81 39.57 -27.40
C GLU A 329 -25.37 39.63 -25.94
N ALA A 330 -24.16 40.15 -25.74
CA ALA A 330 -23.64 40.57 -24.45
C ALA A 330 -24.36 41.83 -23.96
N ALA A 331 -25.15 41.70 -22.90
CA ALA A 331 -25.60 42.83 -22.09
C ALA A 331 -24.63 43.03 -20.92
N SER A 332 -23.94 44.17 -20.93
CA SER A 332 -23.06 44.66 -19.87
C SER A 332 -23.85 45.06 -18.62
N VAL A 333 -23.48 44.54 -17.44
CA VAL A 333 -23.83 45.17 -16.16
C VAL A 333 -22.64 45.12 -15.21
N SER A 334 -22.31 46.31 -14.69
CA SER A 334 -21.17 46.66 -13.85
C SER A 334 -21.06 45.89 -12.53
N ALA A 335 -19.82 45.74 -12.09
CA ALA A 335 -19.41 45.26 -10.78
C ALA A 335 -19.98 46.10 -9.63
N SER A 336 -20.39 45.42 -8.56
CA SER A 336 -20.72 45.97 -7.24
C SER A 336 -19.82 45.30 -6.20
N GLU A 337 -19.25 46.10 -5.32
CA GLU A 337 -18.26 45.77 -4.28
C GLU A 337 -18.66 44.64 -3.33
N ALA A 338 -17.65 43.85 -2.93
CA ALA A 338 -17.72 42.83 -1.88
C ALA A 338 -17.55 43.46 -0.48
N PRO A 339 -18.22 42.96 0.57
CA PRO A 339 -18.08 43.48 1.92
C PRO A 339 -16.80 42.97 2.62
N ALA A 340 -16.26 43.83 3.48
CA ALA A 340 -15.02 43.68 4.23
C ALA A 340 -15.04 42.54 5.26
N ALA A 341 -13.88 41.86 5.38
CA ALA A 341 -13.61 40.80 6.34
C ALA A 341 -13.55 41.32 7.79
N VAL A 342 -14.13 40.54 8.72
CA VAL A 342 -14.13 40.80 10.16
C VAL A 342 -12.87 40.17 10.79
N ASP A 343 -12.10 40.99 11.52
CA ASP A 343 -10.83 40.64 12.15
C ASP A 343 -11.05 39.77 13.40
N SER A 344 -10.38 38.62 13.49
CA SER A 344 -10.42 37.73 14.66
C SER A 344 -9.26 38.03 15.63
N PRO A 345 -9.45 37.94 16.95
CA PRO A 345 -8.43 38.35 17.91
C PRO A 345 -7.23 37.38 17.90
N LYS A 346 -6.05 37.91 17.57
CA LYS A 346 -4.77 37.20 17.60
C LYS A 346 -4.35 36.91 19.04
N VAL A 347 -4.41 35.65 19.47
CA VAL A 347 -3.78 35.21 20.72
C VAL A 347 -2.27 35.18 20.51
N PRO A 348 -1.46 35.89 21.32
CA PRO A 348 -0.02 35.95 21.11
C PRO A 348 0.60 34.56 21.32
N TRP A 349 1.36 34.09 20.32
CA TRP A 349 2.01 32.77 20.28
C TRP A 349 2.84 32.43 21.51
N MET A 350 3.35 33.44 22.23
CA MET A 350 4.08 33.25 23.48
C MET A 350 3.23 32.62 24.59
N VAL A 351 1.90 32.86 24.61
CA VAL A 351 0.97 32.26 25.58
C VAL A 351 0.77 30.76 25.31
N VAL A 352 0.71 30.38 24.04
CA VAL A 352 0.59 28.97 23.60
C VAL A 352 1.89 28.21 23.88
N ALA A 353 3.04 28.83 23.62
CA ALA A 353 4.35 28.22 23.85
C ALA A 353 4.64 27.97 25.34
N VAL A 354 4.35 28.94 26.22
CA VAL A 354 4.57 28.80 27.67
C VAL A 354 3.61 27.78 28.27
N GLY A 355 2.34 27.76 27.83
CA GLY A 355 1.37 26.75 28.28
C GLY A 355 1.80 25.32 27.93
N SER A 356 2.35 25.12 26.73
CA SER A 356 2.81 23.81 26.25
C SER A 356 3.99 23.27 27.08
N ILE A 357 4.95 24.11 27.45
CA ILE A 357 6.12 23.71 28.25
C ILE A 357 5.71 23.30 29.67
N VAL A 358 4.75 23.99 30.28
CA VAL A 358 4.26 23.66 31.62
C VAL A 358 3.53 22.31 31.62
N VAL A 359 2.70 22.05 30.60
CA VAL A 359 1.97 20.77 30.48
C VAL A 359 2.93 19.60 30.30
N VAL A 360 3.94 19.75 29.42
CA VAL A 360 4.96 18.70 29.20
C VAL A 360 5.77 18.46 30.49
N GLY A 361 6.14 19.52 31.21
CA GLY A 361 6.83 19.40 32.50
C GLY A 361 6.04 18.62 33.54
N ILE A 362 4.73 18.87 33.66
CA ILE A 362 3.85 18.15 34.59
C ILE A 362 3.74 16.67 34.21
N ILE A 363 3.62 16.35 32.91
CA ILE A 363 3.54 14.97 32.42
C ILE A 363 4.83 14.20 32.74
N VAL A 364 6.00 14.81 32.51
CA VAL A 364 7.29 14.17 32.81
C VAL A 364 7.41 13.87 34.31
N ILE A 365 7.04 14.82 35.17
CA ILE A 365 7.05 14.62 36.64
C ILE A 365 6.10 13.49 37.04
N ALA A 366 4.89 13.43 36.48
CA ALA A 366 3.92 12.37 36.77
C ALA A 366 4.45 10.98 36.36
N VAL A 367 5.11 10.87 35.20
CA VAL A 367 5.71 9.62 34.72
C VAL A 367 6.86 9.18 35.64
N VAL A 368 7.75 10.10 36.04
CA VAL A 368 8.86 9.81 36.95
C VAL A 368 8.35 9.35 38.32
N VAL A 369 7.35 10.03 38.88
CA VAL A 369 6.73 9.63 40.17
C VAL A 369 6.10 8.24 40.05
N THR A 370 5.40 7.96 38.94
CA THR A 370 4.78 6.65 38.69
C THR A 370 5.82 5.54 38.58
N MET A 371 6.95 5.79 37.91
CA MET A 371 8.06 4.85 37.83
C MET A 371 8.73 4.60 39.19
N LEU A 372 8.93 5.64 40.00
CA LEU A 372 9.49 5.51 41.35
C LEU A 372 8.54 4.71 42.29
N VAL A 373 7.23 4.91 42.18
CA VAL A 373 6.22 4.14 42.94
C VAL A 373 6.20 2.67 42.49
N ARG A 374 6.26 2.40 41.17
CA ARG A 374 6.35 1.02 40.64
C ARG A 374 7.63 0.32 41.10
N ARG A 375 8.77 1.02 41.11
CA ARG A 375 10.05 0.47 41.60
C ARG A 375 10.01 0.12 43.09
N ARG A 376 9.34 0.95 43.92
CA ARG A 376 9.12 0.65 45.36
C ARG A 376 8.17 -0.54 45.58
N ARG A 377 7.15 -0.74 44.74
CA ARG A 377 6.25 -1.92 44.84
C ARG A 377 6.95 -3.21 44.41
N SER A 378 7.77 -3.17 43.35
CA SER A 378 8.56 -4.33 42.90
C SER A 378 9.60 -4.77 43.94
N GLY A 379 10.15 -3.85 44.73
CA GLY A 379 11.10 -4.17 45.80
C GLY A 379 10.49 -4.88 47.03
N ARG A 380 9.16 -4.83 47.22
CA ARG A 380 8.47 -5.55 48.30
C ARG A 380 8.05 -6.97 47.90
N GLY A 381 7.62 -7.19 46.65
CA GLY A 381 7.24 -8.52 46.15
C GLY A 381 8.40 -9.53 46.07
N ALA A 382 9.63 -9.05 45.88
CA ALA A 382 10.81 -9.93 45.78
C ALA A 382 11.27 -10.54 47.12
N ARG A 383 10.78 -10.04 48.27
CA ARG A 383 11.08 -10.63 49.60
C ARG A 383 10.14 -11.79 49.97
N ASP A 384 8.90 -11.79 49.48
CA ASP A 384 7.93 -12.84 49.80
C ASP A 384 8.12 -14.10 48.94
N TYR A 385 8.59 -13.96 47.71
CA TYR A 385 8.83 -15.12 46.82
C TYR A 385 10.02 -15.99 47.27
N ARG A 386 11.04 -15.42 47.94
CA ARG A 386 12.18 -16.20 48.47
C ARG A 386 11.87 -16.98 49.75
N ARG A 387 10.77 -16.67 50.46
CA ARG A 387 10.32 -17.47 51.61
C ARG A 387 9.40 -18.63 51.23
N ALA A 388 8.72 -18.55 50.08
CA ALA A 388 7.82 -19.62 49.61
C ALA A 388 8.55 -20.79 48.91
N SER A 389 9.75 -20.57 48.34
CA SER A 389 10.50 -21.61 47.60
C SER A 389 11.33 -22.56 48.49
N ALA A 390 11.35 -22.35 49.82
CA ALA A 390 12.08 -23.22 50.76
C ALA A 390 11.20 -24.30 51.43
N ALA A 391 9.91 -24.40 51.09
CA ALA A 391 8.95 -25.26 51.79
C ALA A 391 8.21 -26.30 50.92
N SER A 392 8.55 -26.49 49.65
CA SER A 392 7.86 -27.48 48.79
C SER A 392 8.79 -28.39 47.98
N GLY A 393 9.92 -28.76 48.56
CA GLY A 393 10.76 -29.87 48.12
C GLY A 393 10.52 -31.11 48.96
N ARG A 394 9.29 -31.67 48.95
CA ARG A 394 8.96 -33.00 49.51
C ARG A 394 7.50 -33.38 49.20
N ARG A 395 7.25 -34.00 48.05
CA ARG A 395 6.48 -35.25 47.90
C ARG A 395 6.29 -35.56 46.41
N LEU A 396 6.81 -36.72 46.06
CA LEU A 396 6.72 -37.38 44.77
C LEU A 396 5.70 -38.53 44.93
N VAL A 397 4.90 -38.75 43.87
CA VAL A 397 4.14 -39.97 43.52
C VAL A 397 2.91 -40.34 44.38
N SER A 398 1.70 -40.17 43.81
CA SER A 398 0.74 -41.29 43.61
C SER A 398 -0.48 -40.87 42.76
N GLU A 399 -0.71 -41.65 41.70
CA GLU A 399 -2.00 -42.15 41.20
C GLU A 399 -3.02 -41.31 40.43
N MET A 400 -3.70 -42.09 39.58
CA MET A 400 -4.58 -41.77 38.46
C MET A 400 -6.04 -41.53 38.89
N ALA A 401 -6.80 -41.02 37.91
CA ALA A 401 -8.24 -41.22 37.68
C ALA A 401 -9.24 -40.46 38.58
N ALA A 402 -9.92 -39.48 37.96
CA ALA A 402 -11.39 -39.31 37.92
C ALA A 402 -11.73 -37.84 37.59
N GLY A 403 -12.53 -37.58 36.55
CA GLY A 403 -13.39 -36.39 36.51
C GLY A 403 -14.48 -36.48 37.59
N PRO A 404 -15.21 -35.42 37.96
CA PRO A 404 -15.98 -34.63 36.99
C PRO A 404 -16.25 -33.13 37.33
N ALA A 405 -16.97 -32.48 36.41
CA ALA A 405 -18.04 -31.49 36.58
C ALA A 405 -17.82 -30.07 37.16
N LEU A 406 -18.28 -29.11 36.35
CA LEU A 406 -18.97 -27.83 36.62
C LEU A 406 -18.66 -27.05 37.91
N ALA A 407 -18.20 -25.81 37.73
CA ALA A 407 -18.71 -24.66 38.48
C ALA A 407 -18.55 -23.37 37.66
N ALA A 408 -19.69 -22.78 37.29
CA ALA A 408 -19.82 -21.43 36.75
C ALA A 408 -19.72 -20.39 37.89
N GLN A 409 -19.20 -19.19 37.59
CA GLN A 409 -19.47 -17.91 38.28
C GLN A 409 -18.65 -16.76 37.64
N PRO A 410 -19.05 -15.48 37.79
CA PRO A 410 -20.20 -14.85 37.17
C PRO A 410 -19.82 -13.60 36.32
N ALA A 411 -20.77 -13.15 35.50
CA ALA A 411 -20.73 -11.92 34.73
C ALA A 411 -20.52 -10.67 35.61
N LYS A 412 -19.73 -9.71 35.13
CA LYS A 412 -19.65 -8.35 35.65
C LYS A 412 -20.04 -7.34 34.57
N GLN A 413 -21.25 -6.82 34.76
CA GLN A 413 -21.76 -5.46 34.52
C GLN A 413 -21.00 -4.54 33.54
N GLU A 414 -21.73 -4.17 32.48
CA GLU A 414 -21.58 -2.93 31.72
C GLU A 414 -21.64 -1.69 32.62
N PRO A 415 -21.07 -0.57 32.14
CA PRO A 415 -21.73 0.71 32.28
C PRO A 415 -21.89 1.43 30.92
N GLY A 416 -23.13 1.83 30.66
CA GLY A 416 -23.43 3.24 30.46
C GLY A 416 -23.28 3.78 29.04
N LEU A 417 -24.41 3.76 28.33
CA LEU A 417 -24.77 4.67 27.24
C LEU A 417 -24.33 6.12 27.55
N LEU A 418 -23.48 6.69 26.70
CA LEU A 418 -23.28 8.14 26.62
C LEU A 418 -23.63 8.58 25.20
N GLU A 419 -24.78 9.25 25.08
CA GLU A 419 -25.12 10.13 23.98
C GLU A 419 -24.05 11.24 23.87
N SER A 420 -23.46 11.41 22.69
CA SER A 420 -22.81 12.65 22.31
C SER A 420 -23.37 13.11 20.96
N LYS A 421 -24.18 14.17 21.03
CA LYS A 421 -24.40 15.13 19.95
C LYS A 421 -23.08 15.86 19.72
N ASP A 422 -22.54 15.80 18.51
CA ASP A 422 -22.56 16.93 17.57
C ASP A 422 -21.66 16.64 16.37
N LEU A 423 -22.17 17.13 15.25
CA LEU A 423 -21.61 17.09 13.91
C LEU A 423 -20.40 18.03 13.82
N ASP A 424 -19.34 17.59 13.15
CA ASP A 424 -18.72 18.39 12.10
C ASP A 424 -17.77 17.53 11.25
N GLY A 425 -18.03 17.51 9.93
CA GLY A 425 -17.08 17.18 8.87
C GLY A 425 -16.60 15.72 8.76
N GLY A 426 -17.30 14.88 8.00
CA GLY A 426 -16.74 13.60 7.56
C GLY A 426 -17.74 12.69 6.87
N VAL A 427 -17.69 12.68 5.53
CA VAL A 427 -18.12 11.62 4.60
C VAL A 427 -19.26 10.72 5.08
N VAL A 428 -20.49 11.10 4.71
CA VAL A 428 -21.67 10.24 4.86
C VAL A 428 -21.66 9.19 3.73
N GLY A 429 -20.84 8.16 3.91
CA GLY A 429 -20.77 7.00 3.01
C GLY A 429 -21.48 5.80 3.61
N VAL A 430 -22.47 5.27 2.89
CA VAL A 430 -23.14 3.96 3.08
C VAL A 430 -24.09 3.83 4.30
N LYS A 431 -23.75 4.31 5.50
CA LYS A 431 -24.60 4.08 6.70
C LYS A 431 -25.94 4.82 6.67
N ALA A 432 -26.01 5.98 6.02
CA ALA A 432 -27.26 6.71 5.81
C ALA A 432 -28.16 6.04 4.74
N HIS A 433 -27.58 5.28 3.82
CA HIS A 433 -28.32 4.66 2.72
C HIS A 433 -29.03 3.37 3.17
N THR A 434 -28.43 2.59 4.07
CA THR A 434 -29.05 1.38 4.64
C THR A 434 -30.26 1.70 5.51
N LEU A 435 -30.27 2.87 6.16
CA LEU A 435 -31.41 3.35 6.95
C LEU A 435 -32.58 3.86 6.09
N LEU A 436 -32.32 4.23 4.83
CA LEU A 436 -33.34 4.79 3.93
C LEU A 436 -33.86 3.80 2.87
N TYR A 437 -33.07 2.81 2.43
CA TYR A 437 -33.39 2.00 1.23
C TYR A 437 -33.31 0.48 1.41
N GLY A 438 -33.03 -0.04 2.60
CA GLY A 438 -32.90 -1.49 2.82
C GLY A 438 -31.67 -2.13 2.16
N SER A 439 -31.56 -3.46 2.26
CA SER A 439 -30.36 -4.24 1.90
C SER A 439 -30.31 -4.73 0.45
N ASP A 440 -31.32 -4.43 -0.37
CA ASP A 440 -31.38 -4.83 -1.77
C ASP A 440 -31.25 -3.60 -2.68
N ILE A 441 -30.08 -3.42 -3.27
CA ILE A 441 -29.89 -2.45 -4.36
C ILE A 441 -30.34 -3.14 -5.65
N ARG A 442 -31.56 -2.84 -6.10
CA ARG A 442 -31.97 -3.02 -7.50
C ARG A 442 -32.07 -1.63 -8.12
N ILE A 443 -31.11 -1.27 -8.96
CA ILE A 443 -31.21 -0.10 -9.82
C ILE A 443 -31.65 -0.62 -11.20
N GLY A 444 -32.77 -0.09 -11.68
CA GLY A 444 -33.40 -0.49 -12.94
C GLY A 444 -32.71 0.08 -14.18
#